data_AF-A0A965GXR2-F1
#
_entry.id   AF-A0A965GXR2-F1
#
_cell.length_a   1.000
_cell.length_b   1.000
_cell.length_c   1.000
_cell.angle_alpha   90.00
_cell.angle_beta   90.00
_cell.angle_gamma   90.00
#
_symmetry.space_group_name_H-M   'P 1'
#
loop_
_entity.id
_entity.type
_entity.pdbx_description
1 polymer ?
#
loop_
_entity_poly.entity_id
_entity_poly.type
_entity_poly.pdbx_seq_one_letter_code
_entity_poly.pdbx_strand_id
1 'polypeptide(L)' 'MLDQFLRATNAYQAWLDCGKDYASFEHLYHEWDKECVEMMRLSGMNRMMVINQIRKALGIVTS' A
#
# COMPACT_ATOMS: atom_id res chain seq x y z
N MET A 1 -4.65 3.78 13.74
CA MET A 1 -5.24 2.96 12.66
C MET A 1 -5.53 3.81 11.43
N LEU A 2 -6.24 4.95 11.56
CA LEU A 2 -6.49 5.86 10.44
C LEU A 2 -5.19 6.39 9.79
N ASP A 3 -4.22 6.82 10.61
CA ASP A 3 -2.93 7.33 10.13
C ASP A 3 -2.13 6.28 9.35
N GLN A 4 -2.17 5.03 9.81
CA GLN A 4 -1.46 3.92 9.19
C GLN A 4 -2.05 3.56 7.83
N PHE A 5 -3.38 3.60 7.74
CA PHE A 5 -4.10 3.39 6.49
C PHE A 5 -3.77 4.49 5.46
N LEU A 6 -3.72 5.75 5.91
CA LEU A 6 -3.35 6.88 5.04
C LEU A 6 -1.91 6.76 4.54
N ARG A 7 -0.96 6.39 5.41
CA ARG A 7 0.44 6.14 5.02
C ARG A 7 0.58 5.03 4.00
N ALA A 8 -0.05 3.88 4.24
CA ALA A 8 -0.03 2.77 3.30
C ALA A 8 -0.67 3.12 1.94
N THR A 9 -1.73 3.93 1.95
CA THR A 9 -2.41 4.41 0.73
C THR A 9 -1.53 5.38 -0.05
N ASN A 10 -0.91 6.36 0.64
CA ASN A 10 -0.02 7.34 0.01
C ASN A 10 1.25 6.68 -0.54
N ALA A 11 1.88 5.77 0.21
CA ALA A 11 3.05 5.04 -0.25
C ALA A 11 2.73 4.18 -1.49
N TYR A 12 1.55 3.57 -1.53
CA TYR A 12 1.12 2.83 -2.72
C TYR A 12 0.87 3.72 -3.92
N GLN A 13 0.29 4.91 -3.71
CA GLN A 13 0.11 5.89 -4.78
C GLN A 13 1.45 6.37 -5.34
N ALA A 14 2.42 6.71 -4.48
CA ALA A 14 3.77 7.09 -4.92
C ALA A 14 4.44 5.96 -5.73
N TRP A 15 4.27 4.72 -5.29
CA TRP A 15 4.75 3.53 -6.01
C TRP A 15 4.06 3.33 -7.37
N LEU A 16 2.79 3.70 -7.50
CA LEU A 16 2.07 3.69 -8.78
C LEU A 16 2.54 4.81 -9.71
N ASP A 17 2.76 6.01 -9.16
CA ASP A 17 3.14 7.20 -9.93
C ASP A 17 4.51 7.03 -10.60
N CYS A 18 5.42 6.25 -9.99
CA CYS A 18 6.70 5.87 -10.59
C CYS A 18 6.60 4.63 -11.51
N GLY A 19 5.40 4.22 -11.88
CA GLY A 19 5.16 3.08 -12.78
C GLY A 19 5.50 1.72 -12.20
N LYS A 20 5.65 1.59 -10.87
CA LYS A 20 6.14 0.40 -10.19
C LYS A 20 7.51 -0.07 -10.70
N ASP A 21 8.36 0.86 -11.15
CA ASP A 21 9.73 0.55 -11.54
C ASP A 21 10.58 0.26 -10.30
N TYR A 22 10.79 -1.03 -10.05
CA TYR A 22 11.56 -1.50 -8.90
C TYR A 22 13.04 -1.16 -9.02
N ALA A 23 13.59 -1.15 -10.24
CA ALA A 23 15.01 -0.91 -10.44
C ALA A 23 15.43 0.51 -10.03
N SER A 24 14.57 1.49 -10.30
CA SER A 24 14.84 2.89 -9.99
C SER A 24 14.26 3.33 -8.65
N PHE A 25 13.18 2.69 -8.18
CA PHE A 25 12.41 3.15 -7.02
C PHE A 25 12.13 2.07 -5.98
N GLU A 26 13.07 1.14 -5.78
CA GLU A 26 13.01 0.08 -4.76
C GLU A 26 12.58 0.60 -3.36
N HIS A 27 13.07 1.78 -2.96
CA HIS A 27 12.74 2.37 -1.66
C HIS A 27 11.23 2.65 -1.49
N LEU A 28 10.51 3.03 -2.56
CA LEU A 28 9.06 3.27 -2.50
C LEU A 28 8.29 1.97 -2.32
N TYR A 29 8.75 0.88 -2.94
CA TYR A 29 8.19 -0.45 -2.71
C TYR A 29 8.37 -0.88 -1.25
N HIS A 30 9.57 -0.73 -0.69
CA HIS A 30 9.85 -1.10 0.71
C HIS A 30 9.07 -0.26 1.71
N GLU A 31 8.90 1.03 1.44
CA GLU A 31 8.05 1.90 2.25
C GLU A 31 6.59 1.42 2.23
N TRP A 32 6.04 1.20 1.04
CA TRP A 32 4.69 0.65 0.90
C TRP A 32 4.52 -0.72 1.59
N ASP A 33 5.50 -1.61 1.43
CA ASP A 33 5.48 -2.95 2.03
C ASP A 33 5.47 -2.87 3.56
N LYS A 34 6.34 -2.04 4.14
CA LYS A 34 6.40 -1.80 5.59
C LYS A 34 5.06 -1.32 6.13
N GLU A 35 4.44 -0.34 5.48
CA GLU A 35 3.16 0.21 5.94
C GLU A 35 2.01 -0.82 5.80
N CYS A 36 2.08 -1.71 4.79
CA CYS A 36 1.16 -2.85 4.65
C CYS A 36 1.32 -3.87 5.78
N VAL A 37 2.57 -4.21 6.17
CA VAL A 37 2.84 -5.13 7.29
C VAL A 37 2.28 -4.58 8.59
N GLU A 38 2.46 -3.28 8.84
CA GLU A 38 1.92 -2.65 10.05
C GLU A 38 0.39 -2.59 10.03
N MET A 39 -0.22 -2.34 8.87
CA MET A 39 -1.68 -2.47 8.70
C MET A 39 -2.17 -3.88 9.02
N MET A 40 -1.48 -4.93 8.55
CA MET A 40 -1.80 -6.32 8.86
C MET A 40 -1.74 -6.56 10.38
N ARG A 41 -0.69 -6.06 11.05
CA ARG A 41 -0.50 -6.18 12.50
C ARG A 41 -1.63 -5.51 13.29
N LEU A 42 -2.03 -4.31 12.91
CA LEU A 42 -3.03 -3.52 13.64
C LEU A 42 -4.47 -3.99 13.42
N SER A 43 -4.77 -4.52 12.22
CA SER A 43 -6.14 -4.89 11.84
C SER A 43 -6.43 -6.38 11.94
N GLY A 44 -5.41 -7.23 12.04
CA GLY A 44 -5.55 -8.68 11.91
C GLY A 44 -5.91 -9.14 10.49
N MET A 45 -5.92 -8.23 9.51
CA MET A 45 -6.19 -8.57 8.11
C MET A 45 -4.98 -9.25 7.48
N ASN A 46 -5.25 -10.15 6.54
CA ASN A 46 -4.20 -10.67 5.68
C ASN A 46 -3.78 -9.63 4.62
N ARG A 47 -2.63 -9.86 3.99
CA ARG A 47 -2.03 -8.93 3.02
C ARG A 47 -2.98 -8.59 1.86
N MET A 48 -3.71 -9.56 1.33
CA MET A 48 -4.64 -9.36 0.21
C MET A 48 -5.77 -8.39 0.60
N MET A 49 -6.33 -8.55 1.80
CA MET A 49 -7.36 -7.66 2.32
C MET A 49 -6.86 -6.22 2.48
N VAL A 50 -5.65 -6.03 3.03
CA VAL A 50 -5.02 -4.71 3.16
C VAL A 50 -4.83 -4.05 1.78
N ILE A 51 -4.25 -4.79 0.84
CA ILE A 51 -4.04 -4.31 -0.54
C ILE A 51 -5.38 -3.95 -1.20
N ASN A 52 -6.42 -4.76 -1.02
CA ASN A 52 -7.74 -4.48 -1.59
C ASN A 52 -8.37 -3.22 -0.99
N GLN A 53 -8.21 -2.96 0.31
CA GLN A 53 -8.68 -1.71 0.90
C GLN A 53 -7.94 -0.49 0.36
N ILE A 54 -6.62 -0.57 0.21
CA ILE A 54 -5.80 0.49 -0.38
C ILE A 54 -6.23 0.74 -1.84
N ARG A 55 -6.33 -0.31 -2.65
CA ARG A 55 -6.78 -0.21 -4.05
C ARG A 55 -8.18 0.39 -4.16
N LYS A 56 -9.11 -0.03 -3.29
CA LYS A 56 -10.46 0.53 -3.23
C LYS A 56 -10.44 2.02 -2.88
N ALA A 57 -9.60 2.43 -1.93
CA ALA A 57 -9.47 3.85 -1.56
C ALA A 57 -8.89 4.71 -2.69
N LEU A 58 -8.02 4.14 -3.52
CA LEU A 58 -7.49 4.80 -4.72
C LEU A 58 -8.40 4.69 -5.95
N GLY A 59 -9.59 4.09 -5.83
CA GLY A 59 -10.50 3.88 -6.97
C GLY A 59 -9.98 2.88 -8.01
N ILE A 60 -8.99 2.05 -7.65
CA ILE A 60 -8.42 1.02 -8.52
C ILE A 60 -9.35 -0.19 -8.48
N VAL A 61 -10.20 -0.33 -9.49
CA VAL A 61 -11.11 -1.46 -9.64
C VAL A 61 -10.29 -2.73 -9.90
N THR A 62 -10.43 -3.73 -9.03
CA THR A 62 -10.04 -5.11 -9.34
C THR A 62 -11.18 -5.74 -10.14
N SER A 63 -11.01 -5.85 -11.46
CA SER A 63 -11.86 -6.70 -12.30
C SER A 63 -11.73 -8.17 -11.92
#